data_AF-A0A6A4NYP8-F1
#
_entry.id   AF-A0A6A4NYP8-F1
#
_cell.length_a   1.000
_cell.length_b   1.000
_cell.length_c   1.000
_cell.angle_alpha   90.00
_cell.angle_beta   90.00
_cell.angle_gamma   90.00
#
_symmetry.space_group_name_H-M   'P 1'
#
loop_
_entity.id
_entity.type
_entity.pdbx_description
1 polymer ?
#
loop_
_entity_poly.entity_id
_entity_poly.type
_entity_poly.pdbx_seq_one_letter_code
_entity_poly.pdbx_strand_id
1 'polypeptide(L)'
;MLILQETYKSHLGSNIVYTSIEEPKIEEVTRGGDSSQIPMCPSGFIIAGNGSNGHSLLTMIFQLFTPSEGELSMESVESLHFLFTNTVGEIKTALNCL
;
A
#
# COMPACT_ATOMS: atom_id res chain seq x y z
N MET A 1 0.88 -16.38 4.63
CA MET A 1 0.70 -15.11 3.89
C MET A 1 2.05 -14.70 3.35
N LEU A 2 2.17 -14.57 2.02
CA LEU A 2 3.39 -14.09 1.38
C LEU A 2 3.25 -12.59 1.11
N ILE A 3 4.32 -11.82 1.31
CA ILE A 3 4.39 -10.41 0.92
C ILE A 3 5.40 -10.31 -0.21
N LEU A 4 4.95 -9.85 -1.37
CA LEU A 4 5.83 -9.41 -2.44
C LEU A 4 6.10 -7.92 -2.21
N GLN A 5 7.35 -7.56 -1.98
CA GLN A 5 7.76 -6.19 -1.71
C GLN A 5 8.88 -5.78 -2.66
N GLU A 6 8.73 -4.59 -3.24
CA GLU A 6 9.76 -3.92 -4.00
C GLU A 6 10.04 -2.55 -3.38
N THR A 7 11.31 -2.18 -3.31
CA THR A 7 11.76 -0.90 -2.77
C THR A 7 12.78 -0.28 -3.69
N TYR A 8 12.63 1.00 -3.98
CA TYR A 8 13.55 1.73 -4.83
C TYR A 8 13.92 3.06 -4.18
N LYS A 9 15.22 3.38 -4.21
CA LYS A 9 15.77 4.63 -3.69
C LYS A 9 16.57 5.33 -4.77
N SER A 10 16.31 6.62 -4.95
CA SER A 10 17.05 7.50 -5.85
C SER A 10 17.25 8.88 -5.24
N HIS A 11 17.90 9.78 -5.97
CA HIS A 11 18.03 11.19 -5.61
C HIS A 11 16.68 11.93 -5.61
N LEU A 12 15.66 11.40 -6.30
CA LEU A 12 14.32 11.99 -6.36
C LEU A 12 13.42 11.56 -5.19
N GLY A 13 13.76 10.45 -4.52
CA GLY A 13 12.96 9.92 -3.42
C GLY A 13 13.18 8.43 -3.17
N SER A 14 12.50 7.93 -2.15
CA SER A 14 12.47 6.51 -1.78
C SER A 14 11.04 6.00 -1.83
N ASN A 15 10.84 4.79 -2.33
CA ASN A 15 9.53 4.14 -2.37
C ASN A 15 9.57 2.73 -1.78
N ILE A 16 8.41 2.30 -1.33
CA ILE A 16 8.12 0.93 -0.94
C ILE A 16 6.77 0.60 -1.55
N VAL A 17 6.71 -0.46 -2.34
CA VAL A 17 5.47 -1.01 -2.89
C VAL A 17 5.40 -2.47 -2.48
N TYR A 18 4.25 -2.90 -1.98
CA TYR A 18 4.04 -4.27 -1.54
C TYR A 18 2.65 -4.75 -1.92
N THR A 19 2.50 -6.07 -2.02
CA THR A 19 1.18 -6.70 -2.05
C THR A 19 1.23 -8.00 -1.26
N SER A 20 0.12 -8.34 -0.60
CA SER A 20 -0.03 -9.61 0.10
C SER A 20 -0.73 -10.62 -0.80
N ILE A 21 -0.28 -11.87 -0.71
CA ILE A 21 -0.88 -13.00 -1.39
C ILE A 21 -1.11 -14.10 -0.35
N GLU A 22 -2.30 -14.70 -0.38
CA GLU A 22 -2.62 -15.84 0.46
C GLU A 22 -1.85 -17.08 -0.01
N GLU A 23 -1.19 -17.74 0.93
CA GLU A 23 -0.32 -18.90 0.65
C GLU A 23 -1.06 -20.08 -0.01
N PRO A 24 -2.31 -20.43 0.37
CA PRO A 24 -3.06 -21.46 -0.35
C PRO A 24 -3.25 -21.16 -1.84
N LYS A 25 -3.42 -19.88 -2.23
CA LYS A 25 -3.56 -19.48 -3.63
C LYS A 25 -2.25 -19.62 -4.41
N ILE A 26 -1.12 -19.42 -3.75
CA ILE A 26 0.20 -19.63 -4.36
C ILE A 26 0.41 -21.11 -4.64
N GLU A 27 0.07 -21.99 -3.69
CA GLU A 27 0.20 -23.42 -3.92
C GLU A 27 -0.70 -23.91 -5.05
N GLU A 28 -1.92 -23.39 -5.15
CA GLU A 28 -2.86 -23.69 -6.24
C GLU A 28 -2.23 -23.34 -7.60
N VAL A 29 -1.70 -22.12 -7.76
CA VAL A 29 -1.02 -21.71 -8.99
C VAL A 29 0.24 -22.54 -9.26
N THR A 30 1.01 -22.87 -8.23
CA THR A 30 2.22 -23.70 -8.37
C THR A 30 1.89 -25.12 -8.85
N ARG A 31 0.68 -25.62 -8.57
CA ARG A 31 0.16 -26.90 -9.07
C ARG A 31 -0.47 -26.81 -10.47
N GLY A 32 -0.39 -25.66 -11.14
CA GLY A 32 -0.96 -25.43 -12.47
C GLY A 32 -2.38 -24.85 -12.47
N GLY A 33 -2.85 -24.32 -11.34
CA GLY A 33 -4.12 -23.59 -11.25
C GLY A 33 -4.10 -22.23 -11.96
N ASP A 34 -5.26 -21.57 -12.00
CA ASP A 34 -5.44 -20.29 -12.71
C ASP A 34 -4.91 -19.10 -11.89
N SER A 35 -3.80 -18.52 -12.35
CA SER A 35 -3.19 -17.34 -11.74
C SER A 35 -4.00 -16.04 -11.89
N SER A 36 -4.98 -15.98 -12.80
CA SER A 36 -5.82 -14.78 -12.99
C SER A 36 -6.75 -14.51 -11.81
N GLN A 37 -6.97 -15.52 -10.96
CA GLN A 37 -7.86 -15.46 -9.79
C GLN A 37 -7.15 -15.09 -8.49
N ILE A 38 -5.85 -14.74 -8.55
CA ILE A 38 -5.14 -14.22 -7.38
C ILE A 38 -5.43 -12.72 -7.25
N PRO A 39 -6.22 -12.28 -6.26
CA PRO A 39 -6.37 -10.86 -5.98
C PRO A 39 -5.04 -10.32 -5.46
N MET A 40 -4.42 -9.44 -6.23
CA MET A 40 -3.27 -8.66 -5.77
C MET A 40 -3.73 -7.22 -5.58
N CYS A 41 -3.48 -6.68 -4.40
CA CYS A 41 -3.78 -5.30 -4.04
C CYS A 41 -2.46 -4.58 -3.71
N PRO A 42 -1.75 -4.03 -4.71
CA PRO A 42 -0.56 -3.25 -4.45
C PRO A 42 -0.87 -2.05 -3.56
N SER A 43 -0.02 -1.83 -2.58
CA SER A 43 -0.07 -0.70 -1.66
C SER A 43 1.35 -0.22 -1.39
N GLY A 44 1.53 1.02 -0.93
CA GLY A 44 2.86 1.55 -0.77
C GLY A 44 2.95 3.02 -0.42
N PHE A 45 4.20 3.46 -0.30
CA PHE A 45 4.58 4.81 0.11
C PHE A 45 5.70 5.33 -0.78
N ILE A 46 5.69 6.64 -1.05
CA ILE A 46 6.78 7.37 -1.69
C ILE A 46 7.12 8.56 -0.81
N ILE A 47 8.40 8.72 -0.47
CA ILE A 47 8.93 9.90 0.22
C ILE A 47 9.88 10.59 -0.76
N ALA A 48 9.50 11.77 -1.23
CA ALA A 48 10.28 12.59 -2.16
C ALA A 48 10.65 13.93 -1.54
N GLY A 49 11.87 14.42 -1.78
CA GLY A 49 12.28 15.74 -1.29
C GLY A 49 11.61 16.87 -2.09
N ASN A 50 11.17 17.94 -1.41
CA ASN A 50 10.47 19.06 -2.05
C ASN A 50 11.40 20.18 -2.57
N GLY A 51 12.67 19.88 -2.86
CA GLY A 51 13.62 20.76 -3.57
C GLY A 51 14.05 22.07 -2.91
N SER A 52 13.25 22.71 -2.06
CA SER A 52 13.48 24.10 -1.64
C SER A 52 13.74 24.31 -0.15
N ASN A 53 13.22 23.47 0.75
CA ASN A 53 13.17 23.80 2.18
C ASN A 53 13.41 22.61 3.15
N GLY A 54 14.04 21.52 2.69
CA GLY A 54 14.23 20.32 3.54
C GLY A 54 12.92 19.57 3.89
N HIS A 55 11.79 19.98 3.32
CA HIS A 55 10.52 19.27 3.43
C HIS A 55 10.51 18.05 2.51
N SER A 56 9.74 17.03 2.92
CA SER A 56 9.45 15.85 2.11
C SER A 56 7.97 15.76 1.82
N LEU A 57 7.63 15.29 0.62
CA LEU A 57 6.29 14.90 0.23
C LEU A 57 6.13 13.40 0.46
N LEU A 58 5.19 13.03 1.34
CA LEU A 58 4.74 11.66 1.51
C LEU A 58 3.54 11.42 0.60
N THR A 59 3.66 10.47 -0.32
CA THR A 59 2.55 9.96 -1.13
C THR A 59 2.24 8.54 -0.69
N MET A 60 0.97 8.24 -0.49
CA MET A 60 0.51 6.88 -0.18
C MET A 60 -0.32 6.35 -1.34
N ILE A 61 -0.17 5.07 -1.64
CA ILE A 61 -0.86 4.38 -2.72
C ILE A 61 -1.52 3.16 -2.11
N PHE A 62 -2.80 2.96 -2.37
CA PHE A 62 -3.51 1.75 -1.95
C PHE A 62 -4.49 1.32 -3.02
N GLN A 63 -4.52 0.03 -3.28
CA GLN A 63 -5.58 -0.61 -4.04
C GLN A 63 -6.45 -1.41 -3.08
N LEU A 64 -7.77 -1.25 -3.19
CA LEU A 64 -8.74 -1.98 -2.40
C LEU A 64 -9.48 -2.94 -3.31
N PHE A 65 -9.70 -4.17 -2.84
CA PHE A 65 -10.54 -5.15 -3.49
C PHE A 65 -11.84 -5.30 -2.72
N THR A 66 -12.96 -4.95 -3.35
CA THR A 66 -14.30 -5.14 -2.81
C THR A 66 -14.87 -6.44 -3.36
N PRO A 67 -15.18 -7.45 -2.51
CA PRO A 67 -15.61 -8.76 -2.98
C PRO A 67 -17.03 -8.80 -3.54
N SER A 68 -17.82 -7.73 -3.37
CA SER A 68 -19.15 -7.59 -3.98
C SER A 68 -19.13 -6.40 -4.95
N GLU A 69 -19.93 -6.47 -6.02
CA GLU A 69 -20.24 -5.31 -6.89
C GLU A 69 -21.09 -4.23 -6.18
N GLY A 70 -21.13 -4.27 -4.85
CA GLY A 70 -21.83 -3.32 -4.02
C GLY A 70 -21.05 -2.02 -3.89
N GLU A 71 -21.78 -0.91 -3.90
CA GLU A 71 -21.25 0.43 -3.66
C GLU A 71 -20.53 0.49 -2.31
N LEU A 72 -19.38 1.19 -2.24
CA LEU A 72 -18.65 1.40 -0.98
C LEU A 72 -19.56 2.11 0.03
N SER A 73 -19.73 1.53 1.22
CA SER A 73 -20.50 2.19 2.28
C SER A 73 -19.77 3.43 2.82
N MET A 74 -20.53 4.43 3.27
CA MET A 74 -19.94 5.62 3.89
C MET A 74 -19.09 5.28 5.12
N GLU A 75 -19.50 4.27 5.90
CA GLU A 75 -18.74 3.72 7.03
C GLU A 75 -17.36 3.16 6.61
N SER A 76 -17.30 2.48 5.46
CA SER A 76 -16.03 1.98 4.91
C SER A 76 -15.12 3.14 4.51
N VAL A 77 -15.68 4.19 3.89
CA VAL A 77 -14.93 5.40 3.50
C VAL A 77 -14.36 6.12 4.72
N GLU A 78 -15.14 6.26 5.79
CA GLU A 78 -14.67 6.87 7.05
C GLU A 78 -13.55 6.03 7.68
N SER A 79 -13.69 4.71 7.70
CA SER A 79 -12.68 3.79 8.23
C SER A 79 -11.38 3.87 7.43
N LEU A 80 -11.46 3.94 6.09
CA LEU A 80 -10.29 4.12 5.22
C LEU A 80 -9.61 5.47 5.45
N HIS A 81 -10.39 6.55 5.57
CA HIS A 81 -9.86 7.87 5.87
C HIS A 81 -9.13 7.89 7.22
N PHE A 82 -9.72 7.27 8.25
CA PHE A 82 -9.10 7.13 9.56
C PHE A 82 -7.79 6.34 9.48
N LEU A 83 -7.79 5.20 8.79
CA LEU A 83 -6.59 4.38 8.58
C LEU A 83 -5.47 5.18 7.92
N PHE A 84 -5.75 5.87 6.80
CA PHE A 84 -4.74 6.66 6.10
C PHE A 84 -4.22 7.81 6.97
N THR A 85 -5.11 8.52 7.66
CA THR A 85 -4.71 9.62 8.54
C THR A 85 -3.81 9.11 9.67
N ASN A 86 -4.16 7.99 10.30
CA ASN A 86 -3.36 7.39 11.36
C ASN A 86 -1.99 6.95 10.84
N THR A 87 -1.94 6.26 9.70
CA THR A 87 -0.67 5.82 9.10
C THR A 87 0.25 7.00 8.74
N VAL A 88 -0.29 8.09 8.20
CA VAL A 88 0.50 9.32 7.98
C VAL A 88 1.04 9.86 9.31
N GLY A 89 0.20 9.89 10.35
CA GLY A 89 0.60 10.34 11.70
C GLY A 89 1.73 9.49 12.29
N GLU A 90 1.64 8.17 12.17
CA GLU A 90 2.67 7.23 12.64
C GLU A 90 3.98 7.39 11.87
N ILE A 91 3.93 7.54 10.54
CA ILE A 91 5.13 7.81 9.72
C ILE A 91 5.78 9.13 10.13
N LYS A 92 4.99 10.20 10.29
CA LYS A 92 5.51 11.50 10.75
C LYS A 92 6.18 11.38 12.12
N THR A 93 5.56 10.65 13.03
CA THR A 93 6.10 10.41 14.38
C THR A 93 7.41 9.63 14.31
N ALA A 94 7.46 8.53 13.56
CA ALA A 94 8.66 7.70 13.39
C ALA A 94 9.83 8.46 12.75
N LEU A 95 9.53 9.41 11.86
CA LEU A 95 10.52 10.27 11.20
C LEU A 95 10.81 11.58 11.95
N ASN A 96 10.23 11.79 13.15
CA ASN A 96 10.35 13.03 13.92
C ASN A 96 9.98 14.31 13.13
N CYS A 97 8.93 14.21 12.31
CA CYS A 97 8.42 15.28 11.46
C CYS A 97 7.15 15.94 12.06
N LEU A 98 7.07 16.04 13.39
CA LEU A 98 5.95 16.62 14.14
C LEU A 98 5.95 18.15 14.08
#